data_AF-A0A645G910-F1
#
_entry.id   AF-A0A645G910-F1
#
_cell.length_a   1.000
_cell.length_b   1.000
_cell.length_c   1.000
_cell.angle_alpha   90.00
_cell.angle_beta   90.00
_cell.angle_gamma   90.00
#
_symmetry.space_group_name_H-M   'P 1'
#
loop_
_entity.id
_entity.type
_entity.pdbx_description
1 polymer ?
#
loop_
_entity_poly.entity_id
_entity_poly.type
_entity_poly.pdbx_seq_one_letter_code
_entity_poly.pdbx_strand_id
1 'polypeptide(L)'
;MDITKQYRDTQSRLKVLETKEARILALLEKAEKMEDIIALENQLSTIIYDKENLTANIMNMDDSVNYSTVNFQLEEVAKLSSGDNIKTPFGTRVMNALKESAYYAGRFFEDAVIALIYFFPYGIVISIIGYLVLKIIKKRKGKSIRKDINKEQPPQ
;
A
#
# COMPACT_ATOMS: atom_id res chain seq x y z
N MET A 1 -10.54 7.33 16.89
CA MET A 1 -10.46 7.97 18.22
C MET A 1 -9.02 8.44 18.40
N ASP A 2 -8.82 9.63 18.95
CA ASP A 2 -7.52 10.31 18.98
C ASP A 2 -6.76 9.95 20.28
N ILE A 3 -5.87 8.96 20.19
CA ILE A 3 -5.08 8.43 21.32
C ILE A 3 -4.16 9.53 21.90
N THR A 4 -3.70 10.47 21.06
CA THR A 4 -2.87 11.59 21.48
C THR A 4 -3.63 12.54 22.42
N LYS A 5 -4.92 12.81 22.16
CA LYS A 5 -5.75 13.61 23.09
C LYS A 5 -5.93 12.90 24.42
N GLN A 6 -6.27 11.61 24.40
CA GLN A 6 -6.46 10.83 25.62
C GLN A 6 -5.18 10.72 26.47
N TYR A 7 -4.02 10.59 25.82
CA TYR A 7 -2.71 10.59 26.48
C TYR A 7 -2.45 11.91 27.21
N ARG A 8 -2.63 13.05 26.51
CA ARG A 8 -2.42 14.39 27.10
C ARG A 8 -3.38 14.69 28.24
N ASP A 9 -4.63 14.27 28.12
CA ASP A 9 -5.64 14.44 29.17
C ASP A 9 -5.28 13.62 30.40
N THR A 10 -4.83 12.38 30.21
CA THR A 10 -4.42 11.48 31.31
C THR A 10 -3.19 12.01 32.05
N GLN A 11 -2.18 12.46 31.30
CA GLN A 11 -0.99 13.13 31.85
C GLN A 11 -1.35 14.38 32.66
N SER A 12 -2.28 15.19 32.15
CA SER A 12 -2.74 16.39 32.85
C SER A 12 -3.43 16.05 34.17
N ARG A 13 -4.24 14.97 34.20
CA ARG A 13 -4.87 14.47 35.44
C ARG A 13 -3.85 13.96 36.44
N LEU A 14 -2.83 13.21 35.99
CA LEU A 14 -1.76 12.71 36.85
C LEU A 14 -1.05 13.87 37.57
N LYS A 15 -0.72 14.94 36.84
CA LYS A 15 -0.08 16.14 37.41
C LYS A 15 -0.94 16.85 38.46
N VAL A 16 -2.25 16.86 38.27
CA VAL A 16 -3.19 17.41 39.26
C VAL A 16 -3.17 16.57 40.54
N LEU A 17 -3.14 15.25 40.42
CA LEU A 17 -3.06 14.34 41.56
C LEU A 17 -1.74 14.48 42.32
N GLU A 18 -0.60 14.59 41.64
CA GLU A 18 0.71 14.86 42.28
C GLU A 18 0.70 16.16 43.08
N THR A 19 0.08 17.21 42.53
CA THR A 19 -0.05 18.48 43.24
C THR A 19 -0.95 18.34 44.47
N LYS A 20 -2.01 17.54 44.38
CA LYS A 20 -2.93 17.26 45.49
C LYS A 20 -2.25 16.44 46.58
N GLU A 21 -1.48 15.42 46.21
CA GLU A 21 -0.66 14.61 47.11
C GLU A 21 0.31 15.48 47.91
N ALA A 22 1.08 16.34 47.24
CA ALA A 22 2.02 17.25 47.90
C ALA A 22 1.31 18.17 48.92
N ARG A 23 0.10 18.64 48.60
CA ARG A 23 -0.71 19.41 49.55
C ARG A 23 -1.18 18.57 50.73
N ILE A 24 -1.60 17.32 50.53
CA ILE A 24 -2.02 16.43 51.62
C ILE A 24 -0.83 16.10 52.52
N LEU A 25 0.35 15.81 51.97
CA LEU A 25 1.57 15.58 52.76
C LEU A 25 1.91 16.81 53.61
N ALA A 26 1.81 18.02 53.05
CA ALA A 26 2.02 19.26 53.80
C ALA A 26 0.95 19.52 54.88
N LEU A 27 -0.25 18.96 54.73
CA LEU A 27 -1.31 19.00 55.76
C LEU A 27 -1.06 17.95 56.84
N LEU A 28 -0.59 16.75 56.47
CA LEU A 28 -0.20 15.69 57.39
C LEU A 28 0.93 16.14 58.32
N GLU A 29 1.94 16.85 57.80
CA GLU A 29 3.04 17.42 58.60
C GLU A 29 2.56 18.42 59.67
N LYS A 30 1.38 19.03 59.48
CA LYS A 30 0.80 20.03 60.39
C LYS A 30 -0.37 19.49 61.21
N ALA A 31 -0.79 18.25 60.96
CA ALA A 31 -1.94 17.68 61.63
C ALA A 31 -1.56 17.19 63.03
N GLU A 32 -2.22 17.73 64.06
CA GLU A 32 -1.97 17.35 65.46
C GLU A 32 -3.01 16.34 65.97
N LYS A 33 -4.20 16.30 65.35
CA LYS A 33 -5.29 15.40 65.76
C LYS A 33 -5.22 14.08 65.02
N MET A 34 -5.41 13.00 65.76
CA MET A 34 -5.36 11.64 65.22
C MET A 34 -6.48 11.40 64.20
N GLU A 35 -7.67 11.96 64.42
CA GLU A 35 -8.78 11.87 63.48
C GLU A 35 -8.45 12.52 62.12
N ASP A 36 -7.76 13.67 62.15
CA ASP A 36 -7.36 14.40 60.94
C ASP A 36 -6.27 13.63 60.18
N ILE A 37 -5.31 13.04 60.89
CA ILE A 37 -4.25 12.19 60.30
C ILE A 37 -4.86 10.99 59.58
N ILE A 38 -5.76 10.25 60.25
CA ILE A 38 -6.41 9.07 59.64
C ILE A 38 -7.22 9.48 58.39
N ALA A 39 -7.92 10.61 58.44
CA ALA A 39 -8.68 11.11 57.30
C ALA A 39 -7.77 11.47 56.12
N LEU A 40 -6.64 12.14 56.37
CA LEU A 40 -5.67 12.51 55.35
C LEU A 40 -4.94 11.30 54.76
N GLU A 41 -4.56 10.31 55.57
CA GLU A 41 -3.95 9.04 55.12
C GLU A 41 -4.92 8.25 54.21
N ASN A 42 -6.20 8.19 54.56
CA ASN A 42 -7.21 7.55 53.70
C ASN A 42 -7.34 8.25 52.34
N GLN A 43 -7.30 9.59 52.33
CA GLN A 43 -7.29 10.35 51.08
C GLN A 43 -5.99 10.15 50.30
N LEU A 44 -4.84 10.09 50.99
CA LEU A 44 -3.54 9.84 50.38
C LEU A 44 -3.50 8.48 49.70
N SER A 45 -3.98 7.43 50.37
CA SER A 45 -4.10 6.09 49.80
C SER A 45 -4.95 6.07 48.54
N THR A 46 -6.08 6.79 48.53
CA THR A 46 -6.93 6.94 47.34
C THR A 46 -6.18 7.62 46.19
N ILE A 47 -5.43 8.69 46.48
CA ILE A 47 -4.65 9.40 45.46
C ILE A 47 -3.54 8.52 44.89
N ILE A 48 -2.84 7.75 45.74
CA ILE A 48 -1.79 6.82 45.29
C ILE A 48 -2.39 5.79 44.33
N TYR A 49 -3.52 5.18 44.71
CA TYR A 49 -4.23 4.23 43.85
C TYR A 49 -4.63 4.85 42.50
N ASP A 50 -5.18 6.06 42.50
CA ASP A 50 -5.54 6.76 41.27
C ASP A 50 -4.31 7.06 40.40
N LYS A 51 -3.20 7.51 41.00
CA LYS A 51 -1.94 7.76 40.29
C LYS A 51 -1.39 6.48 39.66
N GLU A 52 -1.39 5.36 40.38
CA GLU A 52 -0.92 4.07 39.87
C GLU A 52 -1.76 3.62 38.67
N ASN A 53 -3.09 3.72 38.77
CA ASN A 53 -3.99 3.41 37.67
C ASN A 53 -3.75 4.30 36.44
N LEU A 54 -3.61 5.62 36.63
CA LEU A 54 -3.33 6.53 35.53
C LEU A 54 -1.96 6.26 34.90
N THR A 55 -0.95 5.94 35.72
CA THR A 55 0.41 5.60 35.27
C THR A 55 0.40 4.32 34.46
N ALA A 56 -0.29 3.28 34.92
CA ALA A 56 -0.46 2.03 34.18
C ALA A 56 -1.16 2.26 32.83
N ASN A 57 -2.19 3.13 32.80
CA ASN A 57 -2.86 3.49 31.54
C ASN A 57 -1.93 4.21 30.57
N ILE A 58 -1.09 5.13 31.06
CA ILE A 58 -0.07 5.81 30.26
C ILE A 58 0.94 4.80 29.69
N MET A 59 1.44 3.87 30.52
CA MET A 59 2.38 2.83 30.09
C MET A 59 1.76 1.95 29.01
N ASN A 60 0.51 1.51 29.18
CA ASN A 60 -0.20 0.72 28.15
C ASN A 60 -0.35 1.49 26.83
N MET A 61 -0.61 2.80 26.89
CA MET A 61 -0.66 3.65 25.69
C MET A 61 0.72 3.79 25.05
N ASP A 62 1.78 3.94 25.84
CA ASP A 62 3.16 4.04 25.37
C ASP A 62 3.63 2.74 24.70
N ASP A 63 3.35 1.59 25.33
CA ASP A 63 3.61 0.27 24.76
C ASP A 63 2.82 0.08 23.45
N SER A 64 1.56 0.50 23.40
CA SER A 64 0.76 0.43 22.17
C SER A 64 1.32 1.31 21.05
N VAL A 65 1.97 2.43 21.37
CA VAL A 65 2.66 3.29 20.39
C VAL A 65 3.99 2.68 19.96
N ASN A 66 4.77 2.10 20.90
CA ASN A 66 6.04 1.43 20.61
C ASN A 66 5.87 0.15 19.78
N TYR A 67 4.80 -0.63 20.04
CA TYR A 67 4.43 -1.84 19.27
C TYR A 67 3.51 -1.54 18.08
N SER A 68 3.05 -0.30 17.91
CA SER A 68 2.44 0.12 16.65
C SER A 68 3.54 0.08 15.60
N THR A 69 3.61 -1.05 14.90
CA THR A 69 4.25 -1.13 13.60
C THR A 69 3.70 0.04 12.80
N VAL A 70 4.52 1.06 12.62
CA VAL A 70 4.19 2.19 11.77
C VAL A 70 4.15 1.61 10.36
N ASN A 71 2.98 1.09 9.98
CA ASN A 71 2.67 0.75 8.61
C ASN A 71 2.52 2.08 7.88
N PHE A 72 3.65 2.70 7.55
CA PHE A 72 3.71 3.66 6.46
C PHE A 72 3.40 2.87 5.19
N GLN A 73 2.11 2.68 4.90
CA GLN A 73 1.68 2.56 3.52
C GLN A 73 1.79 3.97 2.94
N LEU A 74 3.02 4.33 2.56
CA LEU A 74 3.27 5.39 1.61
C LEU A 74 2.73 4.91 0.27
N GLU A 75 1.43 5.02 0.10
CA GLU A 75 0.86 5.07 -1.23
C GLU A 75 1.24 6.45 -1.77
N GLU A 76 2.18 6.48 -2.70
CA GLU A 76 2.53 7.69 -3.44
C GLU A 76 1.34 8.10 -4.31
N VAL A 77 0.34 8.70 -3.68
CA VAL A 77 -0.70 9.43 -4.40
C VAL A 77 -0.10 10.78 -4.76
N ALA A 78 -0.01 11.05 -6.06
CA ALA A 78 0.44 12.33 -6.61
C ALA A 78 -0.51 13.52 -6.28
N LYS A 79 -1.30 13.48 -5.20
CA LYS A 79 -2.04 14.64 -4.67
C LYS A 79 -2.56 14.45 -3.25
N LEU A 80 -2.31 15.46 -2.42
CA LEU A 80 -3.04 15.80 -1.20
C LEU A 80 -4.55 15.86 -1.50
N SER A 81 -5.31 14.87 -1.05
CA SER A 81 -6.75 15.02 -0.90
C SER A 81 -7.01 15.63 0.47
N SER A 82 -6.92 16.96 0.55
CA SER A 82 -7.61 17.67 1.62
C SER A 82 -9.10 17.42 1.45
N GLY A 83 -9.80 17.19 2.56
CA GLY A 83 -11.25 17.26 2.58
C GLY A 83 -11.73 18.54 1.90
N ASP A 84 -12.90 18.44 1.28
CA ASP A 84 -13.61 19.44 0.48
C ASP A 84 -13.28 19.48 -1.02
N ASN A 85 -14.15 18.84 -1.81
CA ASN A 85 -14.83 19.42 -2.97
C ASN A 85 -14.04 20.36 -3.92
N ILE A 86 -12.80 20.06 -4.30
CA ILE A 86 -12.10 20.82 -5.34
C ILE A 86 -12.07 20.01 -6.64
N LYS A 87 -12.98 20.37 -7.55
CA LYS A 87 -13.04 19.90 -8.94
C LYS A 87 -11.63 19.84 -9.54
N THR A 88 -11.10 18.64 -9.75
CA THR A 88 -9.85 18.47 -10.50
C THR A 88 -10.05 18.96 -11.94
N PRO A 89 -9.27 19.95 -12.42
CA PRO A 89 -9.38 20.46 -13.78
C PRO A 89 -9.19 19.34 -14.80
N PHE A 90 -10.02 19.32 -15.85
CA PHE A 90 -10.03 18.28 -16.89
C PHE A 90 -8.63 17.97 -17.43
N GLY A 91 -7.81 19.01 -17.66
CA GLY A 91 -6.44 18.86 -18.17
C GLY A 91 -5.53 18.02 -17.26
N THR A 92 -5.69 18.08 -15.93
CA THR A 92 -4.88 17.26 -15.01
C THR A 92 -5.32 15.81 -15.03
N ARG A 93 -6.62 15.53 -15.22
CA ARG A 93 -7.12 14.16 -15.41
C ARG A 93 -6.61 13.54 -16.70
N VAL A 94 -6.59 14.31 -17.80
CA VAL A 94 -6.05 13.84 -19.08
C VAL A 94 -4.56 13.56 -18.98
N MET A 95 -3.77 14.45 -18.38
CA MET A 95 -2.32 14.22 -18.22
C MET A 95 -2.01 12.98 -17.37
N ASN A 96 -2.82 12.72 -16.33
CA ASN A 96 -2.67 11.52 -15.51
C ASN A 96 -3.05 10.25 -16.28
N ALA A 97 -4.16 10.27 -17.03
CA ALA A 97 -4.54 9.16 -17.89
C ALA A 97 -3.46 8.84 -18.94
N LEU A 98 -2.80 9.88 -19.49
CA LEU A 98 -1.68 9.69 -20.42
C LEU A 98 -0.46 9.06 -19.75
N LYS A 99 -0.11 9.48 -18.54
CA LYS A 99 1.02 8.89 -17.78
C LYS A 99 0.74 7.43 -17.40
N GLU A 100 -0.48 7.13 -16.96
CA GLU A 100 -0.91 5.76 -16.69
C GLU A 100 -0.86 4.94 -17.98
N SER A 101 -1.37 5.47 -19.10
CA SER A 101 -1.31 4.77 -20.39
C SER A 101 0.12 4.49 -20.85
N ALA A 102 1.07 5.40 -20.57
CA ALA A 102 2.49 5.22 -20.90
C ALA A 102 3.14 4.15 -20.01
N TYR A 103 2.78 4.08 -18.73
CA TYR A 103 3.24 3.02 -17.83
C TYR A 103 2.73 1.64 -18.27
N TYR A 104 1.44 1.53 -18.60
CA TYR A 104 0.86 0.29 -19.13
C TYR A 104 1.43 -0.07 -20.51
N ALA A 105 1.74 0.91 -21.36
CA ALA A 105 2.43 0.68 -22.62
C ALA A 105 3.84 0.10 -22.39
N GLY A 106 4.60 0.64 -21.44
CA GLY A 106 5.91 0.10 -21.06
C GLY A 106 5.83 -1.36 -20.60
N ARG A 107 4.86 -1.68 -19.73
CA ARG A 107 4.62 -3.05 -19.28
C ARG A 107 4.19 -3.98 -20.44
N PHE A 108 3.37 -3.50 -21.37
CA PHE A 108 3.02 -4.27 -22.57
C PHE A 108 4.24 -4.62 -23.41
N PHE A 109 5.22 -3.71 -23.57
CA PHE A 109 6.44 -4.02 -24.31
C PHE A 109 7.32 -5.06 -23.60
N GLU A 110 7.39 -5.00 -22.27
CA GLU A 110 8.06 -6.03 -21.47
C GLU A 110 7.40 -7.40 -21.66
N ASP A 111 6.08 -7.46 -21.53
CA ASP A 111 5.29 -8.68 -21.75
C ASP A 111 5.39 -9.18 -23.20
N ALA A 112 5.44 -8.28 -24.19
CA ALA A 112 5.59 -8.64 -25.60
C ALA A 112 6.96 -9.24 -25.90
N VAL A 113 8.04 -8.74 -25.29
CA VAL A 113 9.39 -9.29 -25.42
C VAL A 113 9.45 -10.69 -24.80
N ILE A 114 8.88 -10.87 -23.61
CA ILE A 114 8.79 -12.18 -22.94
C ILE A 114 7.96 -13.16 -23.78
N ALA A 115 6.81 -12.73 -24.30
CA ALA A 115 5.97 -13.53 -25.18
C ALA A 115 6.70 -13.94 -26.47
N LEU A 116 7.48 -13.04 -27.07
CA LEU A 116 8.25 -13.34 -28.29
C LEU A 116 9.31 -14.43 -28.03
N ILE A 117 9.98 -14.40 -26.88
CA ILE A 117 10.92 -15.45 -26.45
C ILE A 117 10.19 -16.78 -26.27
N TYR A 118 9.00 -16.77 -25.66
CA TYR A 118 8.20 -17.98 -25.44
C TYR A 118 7.64 -18.58 -26.75
N PHE A 119 7.24 -17.73 -27.69
CA PHE A 119 6.72 -18.16 -29.01
C PHE A 119 7.81 -18.49 -30.02
N PHE A 120 9.06 -18.10 -29.79
CA PHE A 120 10.20 -18.37 -30.66
C PHE A 120 10.32 -19.84 -31.12
N PRO A 121 10.24 -20.86 -30.24
CA PRO A 121 10.30 -22.27 -30.67
C PRO A 121 9.12 -22.66 -31.57
N TYR A 122 7.91 -22.15 -31.31
CA TYR A 122 6.73 -22.41 -32.13
C TYR A 122 6.81 -21.73 -33.50
N GLY A 123 7.37 -20.51 -33.57
CA GLY A 123 7.59 -19.78 -34.82
C GLY A 123 8.51 -20.53 -35.79
N ILE A 124 9.58 -21.16 -35.28
CA ILE A 124 10.48 -22.00 -36.07
C ILE A 124 9.73 -23.19 -36.69
N VAL A 125 8.92 -23.88 -35.89
CA VAL A 125 8.13 -25.03 -36.34
C VAL A 125 7.13 -24.63 -37.43
N ILE A 126 6.41 -23.52 -37.24
CA ILE A 126 5.45 -22.99 -38.23
C ILE A 126 6.17 -22.58 -39.52
N SER A 127 7.34 -21.95 -39.43
CA SER A 127 8.11 -21.52 -40.61
C SER A 127 8.64 -22.71 -41.42
N ILE A 128 9.08 -23.79 -40.75
CA ILE A 128 9.49 -25.05 -41.41
C ILE A 128 8.29 -25.70 -42.12
N ILE A 129 7.14 -25.78 -41.46
CA ILE A 129 5.90 -26.33 -42.04
C ILE A 129 5.44 -25.49 -43.23
N GLY A 130 5.41 -24.15 -43.09
CA GLY A 130 5.06 -23.22 -44.16
C GLY A 130 5.99 -23.35 -45.36
N TYR A 131 7.30 -23.45 -45.14
CA TYR A 131 8.28 -23.67 -46.21
C TYR A 131 8.04 -25.00 -46.95
N LEU A 132 7.76 -26.08 -46.22
CA LEU A 132 7.43 -27.39 -46.81
C LEU A 132 6.17 -27.31 -47.68
N VAL A 133 5.10 -26.68 -47.19
CA VAL A 133 3.84 -26.50 -47.92
C VAL A 133 4.05 -25.67 -49.18
N LEU A 134 4.75 -24.53 -49.10
CA LEU A 134 5.05 -23.69 -50.25
C LEU A 134 5.91 -24.42 -51.28
N LYS A 135 6.91 -25.20 -50.83
CA LYS A 135 7.77 -26.00 -51.71
C LYS A 135 6.96 -27.07 -52.45
N ILE A 136 6.02 -27.74 -51.78
CA ILE A 136 5.13 -28.74 -52.40
C ILE A 136 4.21 -28.08 -53.45
N ILE A 137 3.61 -26.94 -53.14
CA ILE A 137 2.73 -26.21 -54.07
C ILE A 137 3.52 -25.72 -55.30
N LYS A 138 4.73 -25.19 -55.11
CA LYS A 138 5.60 -24.72 -56.21
C LYS A 138 6.08 -25.88 -57.09
N LYS A 139 6.35 -27.06 -56.50
CA LYS A 139 6.73 -28.28 -57.24
C LYS A 139 5.57 -28.87 -58.04
N ARG A 140 4.31 -28.68 -57.62
CA ARG A 140 3.12 -29.07 -58.39
C ARG A 140 2.83 -28.12 -59.57
N LYS A 141 3.03 -26.80 -59.41
CA LYS A 141 2.88 -25.84 -60.53
C LYS A 141 3.96 -25.98 -61.61
N GLY A 142 5.17 -26.43 -61.25
CA GLY A 142 6.27 -26.66 -62.21
C GLY A 142 6.12 -27.89 -63.13
N LYS A 143 5.15 -28.78 -62.90
CA LYS A 143 4.88 -29.95 -63.76
C LYS A 143 3.70 -29.76 -64.73
N SER A 144 2.94 -28.67 -64.62
CA SER A 144 1.81 -28.41 -65.52
C SER A 144 2.20 -27.67 -66.81
N ILE A 145 3.25 -26.82 -66.79
CA ILE A 145 3.55 -25.93 -67.95
C ILE A 145 4.35 -26.64 -69.06
N ARG A 146 4.86 -27.87 -68.83
CA ARG A 146 5.60 -28.63 -69.85
C ARG A 146 4.74 -29.57 -70.71
N LYS A 147 3.42 -29.67 -70.46
CA LYS A 147 2.53 -30.51 -71.29
C LYS A 147 1.85 -29.75 -72.44
N ASP A 148 2.02 -28.44 -72.49
CA ASP A 148 1.23 -27.59 -73.38
C ASP A 148 2.03 -27.17 -74.65
N ILE A 149 3.33 -27.52 -74.73
CA ILE A 149 4.23 -27.16 -75.84
C ILE A 149 4.41 -28.28 -76.88
N ASN A 150 3.68 -29.41 -76.76
CA ASN A 150 3.76 -30.54 -77.72
C ASN A 150 2.41 -30.83 -78.41
N LYS A 151 1.60 -29.79 -78.64
CA LYS A 151 0.30 -29.91 -79.33
C LYS A 151 0.03 -28.83 -80.38
N GLU A 152 1.06 -28.17 -80.90
CA GLU A 152 0.92 -27.29 -82.06
C GLU A 152 2.06 -27.56 -83.05
N GLN A 153 1.84 -28.51 -83.97
CA GLN A 153 2.17 -28.36 -85.39
C GLN A 153 1.43 -29.43 -86.23
N PRO A 154 0.95 -29.07 -87.45
CA PRO A 154 -0.22 -29.65 -88.11
C PRO A 154 0.07 -30.90 -88.98
N PRO A 155 -0.96 -31.67 -89.37
CA PRO A 155 -0.82 -32.76 -90.34
C PRO A 155 -0.58 -32.23 -91.76
N GLN A 156 0.35 -32.85 -92.49
CA GLN A 156 0.35 -32.93 -93.95
C GLN A 156 -0.20 -34.30 -94.35
#